data_AF-A0A965NMZ8-F1
#
_entry.id   AF-A0A965NMZ8-F1
#
_cell.length_a   1.000
_cell.length_b   1.000
_cell.length_c   1.000
_cell.angle_alpha   90.00
_cell.angle_beta   90.00
_cell.angle_gamma   90.00
#
_symmetry.space_group_name_H-M   'P 1'
#
loop_
_entity.id
_entity.type
_entity.pdbx_description
1 polymer ?
#
loop_
_entity_poly.entity_id
_entity_poly.type
_entity_poly.pdbx_seq_one_letter_code
_entity_poly.pdbx_strand_id
1 'polypeptide(L)'
;MKSSFLLSALVLWAAASLAQQAAGSEPTAEEIQTIRKILELPPERLTRMRSAIEKMERMSPESRREFAANLAKYETATPEERHKIMKEMRERGSLGARVLEHHFKTLTPEEAKAERARIQALTPEQRMEFIRTLSEKYGPEVAKEKGKADAKDGDKAEKKRRKLAEGEAPAAAPKQ
;
A
#
# COMPACT_ATOMS: atom_id res chain seq x y z
N MET A 1 61.90 18.31 -19.48
CA MET A 1 60.48 18.22 -19.88
C MET A 1 60.12 16.74 -20.05
N LYS A 2 58.88 16.34 -19.72
CA LYS A 2 58.26 15.01 -19.95
C LYS A 2 58.22 14.08 -18.72
N SER A 3 57.47 14.45 -17.70
CA SER A 3 57.08 13.51 -16.61
C SER A 3 55.83 13.99 -15.88
N SER A 4 54.73 14.25 -16.60
CA SER A 4 53.44 14.58 -15.95
C SER A 4 52.18 14.15 -16.71
N PHE A 5 52.29 13.47 -17.87
CA PHE A 5 51.11 13.16 -18.70
C PHE A 5 50.58 11.72 -18.59
N LEU A 6 51.24 10.81 -17.85
CA LEU A 6 50.85 9.40 -17.81
C LEU A 6 49.93 9.01 -16.64
N LEU A 7 49.78 9.85 -15.61
CA LEU A 7 48.93 9.55 -14.46
C LEU A 7 47.46 10.01 -14.64
N SER A 8 47.19 10.97 -15.54
CA SER A 8 45.81 11.43 -15.77
C SER A 8 45.02 10.53 -16.73
N ALA A 9 45.69 9.71 -17.55
CA ALA A 9 45.00 8.80 -18.48
C ALA A 9 44.43 7.55 -17.79
N LEU A 10 45.01 7.10 -16.67
CA LEU A 10 44.57 5.90 -15.97
C LEU A 10 43.30 6.11 -15.13
N VAL A 11 43.12 7.31 -14.57
CA VAL A 11 41.94 7.65 -13.73
C VAL A 11 40.68 7.84 -14.57
N LEU A 12 40.81 8.33 -15.81
CA LEU A 12 39.69 8.49 -16.74
C LEU A 12 39.18 7.16 -17.34
N TRP A 13 40.01 6.12 -17.37
CA TRP A 13 39.59 4.80 -17.88
C TRP A 13 38.85 3.96 -16.80
N ALA A 14 39.22 4.13 -15.54
CA ALA A 14 38.52 3.49 -14.41
C ALA A 14 37.08 4.02 -14.21
N ALA A 15 36.87 5.34 -14.38
CA ALA A 15 35.54 5.94 -14.24
C ALA A 15 34.59 5.57 -15.40
N ALA A 16 35.11 5.44 -16.62
CA ALA A 16 34.33 5.01 -17.79
C ALA A 16 33.88 3.54 -17.67
N SER A 17 34.69 2.68 -17.04
CA SER A 17 34.38 1.26 -16.87
C SER A 17 33.26 1.03 -15.85
N LEU A 18 33.20 1.82 -14.78
CA LEU A 18 32.15 1.72 -13.77
C LEU A 18 30.80 2.31 -14.26
N ALA A 19 30.83 3.32 -15.14
CA ALA A 19 29.63 3.89 -15.75
C ALA A 19 29.04 2.99 -16.86
N GLN A 20 29.89 2.28 -17.62
CA GLN A 20 29.43 1.36 -18.67
C GLN A 20 28.79 0.08 -18.10
N GLN A 21 29.16 -0.33 -16.89
CA GLN A 21 28.58 -1.51 -16.25
C GLN A 21 27.14 -1.31 -15.76
N ALA A 22 26.65 -0.07 -15.70
CA ALA A 22 25.27 0.26 -15.35
C ALA A 22 24.33 0.38 -16.57
N ALA A 23 24.86 0.46 -17.79
CA ALA A 23 24.09 0.65 -19.01
C ALA A 23 24.65 -0.24 -20.13
N GLY A 24 24.25 -1.51 -20.15
CA GLY A 24 24.55 -2.41 -21.28
C GLY A 24 25.12 -3.78 -20.94
N SER A 25 24.78 -4.37 -19.79
CA SER A 25 24.98 -5.82 -19.63
C SER A 25 23.89 -6.58 -20.41
N GLU A 26 24.27 -7.64 -21.13
CA GLU A 26 23.29 -8.56 -21.71
C GLU A 26 22.34 -9.09 -20.63
N PRO A 27 21.04 -9.24 -20.92
CA PRO A 27 20.09 -9.74 -19.95
C PRO A 27 20.50 -11.14 -19.50
N THR A 28 20.54 -11.33 -18.19
CA THR A 28 20.83 -12.60 -17.55
C THR A 28 19.80 -13.66 -17.94
N ALA A 29 20.13 -14.94 -17.74
CA ALA A 29 19.19 -16.04 -18.03
C ALA A 29 17.87 -15.90 -17.25
N GLU A 30 17.92 -15.38 -16.02
CA GLU A 30 16.73 -15.12 -15.19
C GLU A 30 15.87 -13.98 -15.75
N GLU A 31 16.49 -12.91 -16.22
CA GLU A 31 15.81 -11.80 -16.88
C GLU A 31 15.17 -12.25 -18.20
N ILE A 32 15.88 -13.06 -19.00
CA ILE A 32 15.34 -13.64 -20.24
C ILE A 32 14.12 -14.53 -19.94
N GLN A 33 14.18 -15.38 -18.92
CA GLN A 33 13.04 -16.19 -18.50
C GLN A 33 11.85 -15.33 -18.04
N THR A 34 12.13 -14.25 -17.31
CA THR A 34 11.10 -13.31 -16.85
C THR A 34 10.44 -12.62 -18.03
N ILE A 35 11.21 -12.15 -19.02
CA ILE A 35 10.70 -11.54 -20.25
C ILE A 35 9.78 -12.52 -21.00
N ARG A 36 10.17 -13.80 -21.16
CA ARG A 36 9.29 -14.81 -21.79
C ARG A 36 7.97 -14.97 -21.05
N LYS A 37 8.01 -15.12 -19.73
CA LYS A 37 6.79 -15.24 -18.89
C LYS A 37 5.89 -14.02 -19.04
N ILE A 38 6.47 -12.82 -19.18
CA ILE A 38 5.70 -11.58 -19.39
C ILE A 38 5.00 -11.59 -20.75
N LEU A 39 5.67 -12.03 -21.82
CA LEU A 39 5.10 -12.09 -23.17
C LEU A 39 3.91 -13.06 -23.28
N GLU A 40 3.84 -14.06 -22.41
CA GLU A 40 2.74 -15.02 -22.33
C GLU A 40 1.50 -14.48 -21.58
N LEU A 41 1.59 -13.32 -20.92
CA LEU A 41 0.49 -12.78 -20.13
C LEU A 41 -0.62 -12.16 -21.00
N PRO A 42 -1.90 -12.30 -20.59
CA PRO A 42 -3.01 -11.60 -21.24
C PRO A 42 -2.85 -10.07 -21.20
N PRO A 43 -3.39 -9.32 -22.19
CA PRO A 43 -3.28 -7.86 -22.28
C PRO A 43 -3.72 -7.11 -21.01
N GLU A 44 -4.76 -7.59 -20.32
CA GLU A 44 -5.27 -6.98 -19.08
C GLU A 44 -4.27 -7.15 -17.93
N ARG A 45 -3.52 -8.25 -17.92
CA ARG A 45 -2.49 -8.49 -16.90
C ARG A 45 -1.24 -7.67 -17.18
N LEU A 46 -0.85 -7.52 -18.44
CA LEU A 46 0.21 -6.59 -18.86
C LEU A 46 -0.10 -5.15 -18.47
N THR A 47 -1.35 -4.72 -18.69
CA THR A 47 -1.80 -3.36 -18.32
C THR A 47 -1.71 -3.12 -16.82
N ARG A 48 -2.18 -4.07 -16.00
CA ARG A 48 -2.04 -3.99 -14.54
C ARG A 48 -0.58 -3.95 -14.09
N MET A 49 0.28 -4.74 -14.73
CA MET A 49 1.70 -4.78 -14.40
C MET A 49 2.41 -3.46 -14.75
N ARG A 50 2.08 -2.84 -15.89
CA ARG A 50 2.56 -1.49 -16.23
C ARG A 50 2.17 -0.46 -15.17
N SER A 51 0.89 -0.42 -14.78
CA SER A 51 0.45 0.51 -13.73
C SER A 51 1.15 0.27 -12.39
N ALA A 52 1.46 -0.98 -12.05
CA ALA A 52 2.21 -1.32 -10.85
C ALA A 52 3.67 -0.82 -10.93
N ILE A 53 4.35 -1.02 -12.06
CA ILE A 53 5.71 -0.54 -12.31
C ILE A 53 5.75 0.98 -12.22
N GLU A 54 4.88 1.69 -12.92
CA GLU A 54 4.82 3.16 -12.88
C GLU A 54 4.54 3.70 -11.46
N LYS A 55 3.79 2.96 -10.65
CA LYS A 55 3.57 3.32 -9.24
C LYS A 55 4.86 3.15 -8.45
N MET A 56 5.58 2.05 -8.64
CA MET A 56 6.86 1.77 -7.97
C MET A 56 7.95 2.77 -8.38
N GLU A 57 7.98 3.22 -9.63
CA GLU A 57 8.93 4.24 -10.11
C GLU A 57 8.74 5.58 -9.40
N ARG A 58 7.50 5.94 -9.07
CA ARG A 58 7.15 7.16 -8.32
C ARG A 58 7.35 7.02 -6.81
N MET A 59 7.65 5.84 -6.28
CA MET A 59 7.90 5.65 -4.85
C MET A 59 9.30 6.13 -4.46
N SER A 60 9.40 6.69 -3.25
CA SER A 60 10.69 6.99 -2.63
C SER A 60 11.50 5.68 -2.44
N PRO A 61 12.84 5.76 -2.35
CA PRO A 61 13.67 4.57 -2.09
C PRO A 61 13.27 3.83 -0.81
N GLU A 62 12.90 4.56 0.24
CA GLU A 62 12.41 3.99 1.50
C GLU A 62 11.09 3.24 1.29
N SER A 63 10.10 3.86 0.66
CA SER A 63 8.82 3.21 0.36
C SER A 63 8.99 1.98 -0.53
N ARG A 64 9.95 1.99 -1.48
CA ARG A 64 10.28 0.79 -2.28
C ARG A 64 10.85 -0.34 -1.44
N ARG A 65 11.72 -0.04 -0.46
CA ARG A 65 12.26 -1.05 0.48
C ARG A 65 11.17 -1.66 1.34
N GLU A 66 10.28 -0.85 1.88
CA GLU A 66 9.14 -1.35 2.65
C GLU A 66 8.21 -2.21 1.80
N PHE A 67 7.94 -1.79 0.56
CA PHE A 67 7.12 -2.54 -0.37
C PHE A 67 7.74 -3.89 -0.72
N ALA A 68 9.05 -3.95 -1.00
CA ALA A 68 9.77 -5.18 -1.25
C ALA A 68 9.75 -6.12 -0.03
N ALA A 69 9.96 -5.60 1.19
CA ALA A 69 9.88 -6.39 2.41
C ALA A 69 8.48 -6.98 2.64
N ASN A 70 7.42 -6.24 2.30
CA ASN A 70 6.04 -6.74 2.39
C ASN A 70 5.74 -7.80 1.33
N LEU A 71 6.28 -7.67 0.12
CA LEU A 71 6.17 -8.70 -0.93
C LEU A 71 6.86 -10.00 -0.53
N ALA A 72 8.07 -9.93 0.03
CA ALA A 72 8.79 -11.11 0.52
C ALA A 72 8.00 -11.86 1.61
N LYS A 73 7.34 -11.14 2.51
CA LYS A 73 6.42 -11.73 3.50
C LYS A 73 5.22 -12.41 2.85
N TYR A 74 4.68 -11.81 1.79
CA TYR A 74 3.53 -12.37 1.08
C TYR A 74 3.88 -13.65 0.31
N GLU A 75 5.08 -13.72 -0.27
CA GLU A 75 5.56 -14.88 -1.04
C GLU A 75 5.62 -16.14 -0.17
N THR A 76 6.16 -16.04 1.04
CA THR A 76 6.34 -17.17 1.97
C THR A 76 5.13 -17.42 2.88
N ALA A 77 4.17 -16.49 2.94
CA ALA A 77 2.96 -16.63 3.76
C ALA A 77 2.01 -17.73 3.25
N THR A 78 1.42 -18.45 4.19
CA THR A 78 0.30 -19.36 3.95
C THR A 78 -0.93 -18.61 3.41
N PRO A 79 -1.91 -19.27 2.78
CA PRO A 79 -3.12 -18.61 2.28
C PRO A 79 -3.87 -17.79 3.34
N GLU A 80 -3.93 -18.29 4.58
CA GLU A 80 -4.58 -17.59 5.71
C GLU A 80 -3.81 -16.32 6.11
N GLU A 81 -2.48 -16.43 6.19
CA GLU A 81 -1.60 -15.29 6.47
C GLU A 81 -1.65 -14.25 5.35
N ARG A 82 -1.71 -14.68 4.08
CA ARG A 82 -1.91 -13.77 2.94
C ARG A 82 -3.22 -13.00 3.07
N HIS A 83 -4.30 -13.66 3.48
CA HIS A 83 -5.59 -12.99 3.72
C HIS A 83 -5.47 -11.97 4.86
N LYS A 84 -4.77 -12.31 5.94
CA LYS A 84 -4.50 -11.39 7.05
C LYS A 84 -3.68 -10.18 6.60
N ILE A 85 -2.59 -10.39 5.86
CA ILE A 85 -1.74 -9.32 5.31
C ILE A 85 -2.56 -8.38 4.40
N MET A 86 -3.40 -8.94 3.51
CA MET A 86 -4.25 -8.13 2.63
C MET A 86 -5.31 -7.35 3.41
N LYS A 87 -5.87 -7.95 4.47
CA LYS A 87 -6.79 -7.26 5.38
C LYS A 87 -6.09 -6.11 6.09
N GLU A 88 -4.91 -6.34 6.67
CA GLU A 88 -4.12 -5.31 7.35
C GLU A 88 -3.70 -4.18 6.39
N MET A 89 -3.32 -4.51 5.15
CA MET A 89 -2.95 -3.52 4.15
C MET A 89 -4.16 -2.65 3.75
N ARG A 90 -5.34 -3.25 3.57
CA ARG A 90 -6.59 -2.52 3.34
C ARG A 90 -6.94 -1.62 4.53
N GLU A 91 -6.80 -2.14 5.74
CA GLU A 91 -7.08 -1.39 6.96
C GLU A 91 -6.13 -0.20 7.14
N ARG A 92 -4.83 -0.39 6.87
CA ARG A 92 -3.84 0.70 6.86
C ARG A 92 -4.17 1.76 5.81
N GLY A 93 -4.57 1.36 4.61
CA GLY A 93 -5.03 2.29 3.57
C GLY A 93 -6.25 3.12 3.98
N SER A 94 -7.13 2.55 4.82
CA SER A 94 -8.29 3.26 5.38
C SER A 94 -7.98 4.13 6.59
N LEU A 95 -6.84 3.93 7.26
CA LEU A 95 -6.49 4.65 8.49
C LEU A 95 -6.34 6.15 8.24
N GLY A 96 -5.63 6.55 7.18
CA GLY A 96 -5.43 7.96 6.84
C GLY A 96 -6.75 8.70 6.61
N ALA A 97 -7.72 8.05 5.95
CA ALA A 97 -9.05 8.63 5.73
C ALA A 97 -9.83 8.81 7.04
N ARG A 98 -9.82 7.81 7.93
CA ARG A 98 -10.50 7.90 9.24
C ARG A 98 -9.87 8.95 10.16
N VAL A 99 -8.54 9.04 10.14
CA VAL A 99 -7.79 10.02 10.92
C VAL A 99 -8.09 11.45 10.44
N LEU A 100 -8.16 11.66 9.12
CA LEU A 100 -8.59 12.94 8.56
C LEU A 100 -10.04 13.26 8.95
N GLU A 101 -10.94 12.29 8.86
CA GLU A 101 -12.34 12.46 9.27
C GLU A 101 -12.44 12.86 10.76
N HIS A 102 -11.72 12.17 11.63
CA HIS A 102 -11.64 12.49 13.05
C HIS A 102 -11.10 13.91 13.26
N HIS A 103 -10.01 14.28 12.59
CA HIS A 103 -9.45 15.62 12.69
C HIS A 103 -10.48 16.70 12.29
N PHE A 104 -11.20 16.53 11.18
CA PHE A 104 -12.22 17.49 10.77
C PHE A 104 -13.40 17.59 11.74
N LYS A 105 -13.76 16.52 12.45
CA LYS A 105 -14.80 16.56 13.50
C LYS A 105 -14.39 17.40 14.71
N THR A 106 -13.09 17.59 14.93
CA THR A 106 -12.57 18.44 16.02
C THR A 106 -12.53 19.93 15.67
N LEU A 107 -12.79 20.30 14.41
CA LEU A 107 -12.75 21.67 13.92
C LEU A 107 -14.16 22.25 13.78
N THR A 108 -14.29 23.56 13.95
CA THR A 108 -15.51 24.28 13.55
C THR A 108 -15.67 24.28 12.02
N PRO A 109 -16.86 24.58 11.47
CA PRO A 109 -17.08 24.61 10.02
C PRO A 109 -16.14 25.57 9.27
N GLU A 110 -15.81 26.72 9.85
CA GLU A 110 -14.91 27.71 9.25
C GLU A 110 -13.46 27.21 9.24
N GLU A 111 -12.99 26.66 10.36
CA GLU A 111 -11.66 26.05 10.48
C GLU A 111 -11.52 24.85 9.54
N ALA A 112 -12.54 23.98 9.46
CA ALA A 112 -12.54 22.85 8.55
C ALA A 112 -12.46 23.28 7.08
N LYS A 113 -13.10 24.41 6.72
CA LYS A 113 -13.00 24.98 5.36
C LYS A 113 -11.58 25.49 5.08
N ALA A 114 -10.99 26.22 6.02
CA ALA A 114 -9.61 26.70 5.90
C ALA A 114 -8.61 25.54 5.81
N GLU A 115 -8.78 24.51 6.63
CA GLU A 115 -7.90 23.34 6.66
C GLU A 115 -8.01 22.52 5.37
N ARG A 116 -9.21 22.38 4.79
CA ARG A 116 -9.36 21.77 3.45
C ARG A 116 -8.61 22.55 2.37
N ALA A 117 -8.70 23.88 2.38
CA ALA A 117 -7.95 24.72 1.44
C ALA A 117 -6.44 24.56 1.63
N ARG A 118 -5.97 24.50 2.88
CA ARG A 118 -4.56 24.23 3.21
C ARG A 118 -4.10 22.87 2.67
N ILE A 119 -4.83 21.80 2.92
CA ILE A 119 -4.50 20.44 2.45
C ILE A 119 -4.50 20.34 0.93
N GLN A 120 -5.38 21.09 0.25
CA GLN A 120 -5.41 21.17 -1.21
C GLN A 120 -4.15 21.86 -1.77
N ALA A 121 -3.60 22.84 -1.06
CA ALA A 121 -2.38 23.54 -1.44
C ALA A 121 -1.09 22.74 -1.16
N LEU A 122 -1.15 21.70 -0.33
CA LEU A 122 0.01 20.83 -0.05
C LEU A 122 0.40 19.98 -1.27
N THR A 123 1.71 19.76 -1.44
CA THR A 123 2.21 18.74 -2.36
C THR A 123 1.79 17.34 -1.88
N PRO A 124 1.84 16.31 -2.75
CA PRO A 124 1.57 14.93 -2.34
C PRO A 124 2.39 14.49 -1.13
N GLU A 125 3.68 14.81 -1.09
CA GLU A 125 4.59 14.43 -0.01
C GLU A 125 4.23 15.13 1.30
N GLN A 126 3.95 16.44 1.23
CA GLN A 126 3.51 17.21 2.40
C GLN A 126 2.16 16.74 2.93
N ARG A 127 1.25 16.34 2.04
CA ARG A 127 -0.05 15.77 2.44
C ARG A 127 0.13 14.42 3.14
N MET A 128 1.04 13.58 2.66
CA MET A 128 1.36 12.30 3.31
C MET A 128 1.94 12.52 4.70
N GLU A 129 2.86 13.48 4.84
CA GLU A 129 3.44 13.84 6.12
C GLU A 129 2.40 14.41 7.10
N PHE A 130 1.49 15.25 6.60
CA PHE A 130 0.36 15.73 7.38
C PHE A 130 -0.53 14.58 7.87
N ILE A 131 -0.87 13.62 7.01
CA ILE A 131 -1.64 12.43 7.42
C ILE A 131 -0.86 11.59 8.43
N ARG A 132 0.47 11.49 8.31
CA ARG A 132 1.32 10.77 9.27
C ARG A 132 1.25 11.41 10.66
N THR A 133 1.43 12.73 10.75
CA THR A 133 1.36 13.45 12.04
C THR A 133 -0.02 13.34 12.69
N LEU A 134 -1.11 13.42 11.89
CA LEU A 134 -2.45 13.15 12.41
C LEU A 134 -2.62 11.69 12.87
N SER A 135 -1.99 10.73 12.18
CA SER A 135 -2.08 9.31 12.54
C SER A 135 -1.35 9.01 13.85
N GLU A 136 -0.24 9.68 14.12
CA GLU A 136 0.46 9.62 15.40
C GLU A 136 -0.39 10.20 16.53
N LYS A 137 -1.11 11.30 16.27
CA LYS A 137 -1.95 11.98 17.25
C LYS A 137 -3.26 11.23 17.55
N TYR A 138 -3.99 10.82 16.53
CA TYR A 138 -5.36 10.29 16.65
C TYR A 138 -5.46 8.78 16.41
N GLY A 139 -4.40 8.12 15.94
CA GLY A 139 -4.40 6.69 15.62
C GLY A 139 -4.95 5.80 16.75
N PRO A 140 -4.54 5.98 18.02
CA PRO A 140 -5.07 5.20 19.15
C PRO A 140 -6.56 5.44 19.41
N GLU A 141 -7.06 6.66 19.22
CA GLU A 141 -8.47 7.03 19.44
C GLU A 141 -9.35 6.45 18.33
N VAL A 142 -8.94 6.63 17.07
CA VAL A 142 -9.62 6.09 15.89
C VAL A 142 -9.66 4.55 15.93
N ALA A 143 -8.60 3.90 16.42
CA ALA A 143 -8.59 2.45 16.59
C ALA A 143 -9.61 1.97 17.66
N LYS A 144 -9.74 2.71 18.78
CA LYS A 144 -10.73 2.41 19.82
C LYS A 144 -12.16 2.64 19.34
N GLU A 145 -12.42 3.71 18.60
CA GLU A 145 -13.74 3.98 18.00
C GLU A 145 -14.14 2.89 17.02
N LYS A 146 -13.21 2.44 16.16
CA LYS A 146 -13.45 1.32 15.25
C LYS A 146 -13.76 0.04 16.01
N GLY A 147 -13.00 -0.31 17.05
CA GLY A 147 -13.26 -1.50 17.87
C GLY A 147 -14.66 -1.50 18.50
N LYS A 148 -15.16 -0.34 18.93
CA LYS A 148 -16.53 -0.17 19.42
C LYS A 148 -17.58 -0.29 18.30
N ALA A 149 -17.32 0.28 17.13
CA ALA A 149 -18.20 0.19 15.98
C ALA A 149 -18.32 -1.25 15.45
N ASP A 150 -17.20 -1.95 15.31
CA ASP A 150 -17.15 -3.35 14.87
C ASP A 150 -17.85 -4.28 15.89
N ALA A 151 -17.68 -4.04 17.20
CA ALA A 151 -18.40 -4.79 18.24
C ALA A 151 -19.93 -4.56 18.19
N LYS A 152 -20.35 -3.32 17.93
CA LYS A 152 -21.77 -2.96 17.78
C LYS A 152 -22.40 -3.54 16.51
N ASP A 153 -21.64 -3.59 15.41
CA ASP A 153 -22.10 -4.21 14.16
C ASP A 153 -22.19 -5.74 14.29
N GLY A 154 -21.21 -6.35 14.97
CA GLY A 154 -21.23 -7.78 15.33
C GLY A 154 -22.46 -8.16 16.17
N ASP A 155 -22.76 -7.39 17.22
CA ASP A 155 -23.95 -7.59 18.05
C ASP A 155 -25.26 -7.46 17.23
N LYS A 156 -25.34 -6.47 16.34
CA LYS A 156 -26.50 -6.29 15.44
C LYS A 156 -26.64 -7.44 14.44
N ALA A 157 -25.54 -7.91 13.85
CA ALA A 157 -25.54 -9.02 12.91
C ALA A 157 -25.95 -10.32 13.59
N GLU A 158 -25.48 -10.55 14.82
CA GLU A 158 -25.86 -11.70 15.64
C GLU A 158 -27.33 -11.65 16.06
N LYS A 159 -27.83 -10.48 16.50
CA LYS A 159 -29.24 -10.28 16.81
C LYS A 159 -30.16 -10.46 15.60
N LYS A 160 -29.71 -10.06 14.40
CA LYS A 160 -30.44 -10.31 13.14
C LYS A 160 -30.46 -11.80 12.78
N ARG A 161 -29.35 -12.52 12.98
CA ARG A 161 -29.29 -13.98 12.77
C ARG A 161 -30.21 -14.74 13.73
N ARG A 162 -30.22 -14.37 15.02
CA ARG A 162 -31.12 -14.97 16.02
C ARG A 162 -32.60 -14.72 15.69
N LYS A 163 -32.94 -13.50 15.26
CA LYS A 163 -34.32 -13.15 14.85
C LYS A 163 -34.80 -13.87 13.58
N LEU A 164 -33.89 -14.20 12.66
CA LEU A 164 -34.20 -15.01 11.47
C LEU A 164 -34.39 -16.49 11.86
N ALA A 165 -33.60 -17.02 12.79
CA ALA A 165 -33.73 -18.39 13.28
C ALA A 165 -35.01 -18.62 14.11
N GLU A 166 -35.50 -17.61 14.84
CA GLU A 166 -36.78 -17.69 15.57
C GLU A 166 -38.02 -17.55 14.65
N GLY A 167 -37.85 -17.11 13.40
CA GLY A 167 -38.93 -16.99 12.41
C GLY A 167 -39.22 -18.26 11.62
N GLU A 168 -38.43 -19.31 11.82
CA GLU A 168 -38.52 -20.58 11.08
C GLU A 168 -38.95 -21.72 12.04
N ALA A 169 -40.09 -21.55 12.71
CA ALA A 169 -40.77 -22.68 13.35
C ALA A 169 -41.60 -23.42 12.28
N PRO A 170 -41.41 -24.74 12.08
CA PRO A 170 -42.15 -25.48 11.07
C PRO A 170 -43.63 -25.54 11.46
N ALA A 171 -44.49 -25.05 10.57
CA ALA A 171 -45.92 -25.29 10.65
C ALA A 171 -46.17 -26.80 10.79
N ALA A 172 -46.81 -27.17 11.88
CA ALA A 172 -47.19 -28.54 12.19
C ALA A 172 -47.90 -29.19 10.99
N ALA A 173 -47.38 -30.33 10.54
CA ALA A 173 -48.04 -31.16 9.54
C ALA A 173 -49.39 -31.67 10.09
N PRO A 174 -50.51 -31.58 9.34
CA PRO A 174 -51.77 -32.16 9.77
C PRO A 174 -51.69 -33.68 9.63
N LYS A 175 -52.09 -34.40 10.68
CA LYS A 175 -52.27 -35.85 10.65
C LYS A 175 -53.42 -36.20 9.69
N GLN A 176 -53.18 -37.18 8.82
CA GLN A 176 -54.20 -38.01 8.20
C GLN A 176 -53.89 -39.47 8.50
#